data_AF-A0A971BFD0-F1
#
_entry.id   AF-A0A971BFD0-F1
#
_cell.length_a   1.000
_cell.length_b   1.000
_cell.length_c   1.000
_cell.angle_alpha   90.00
_cell.angle_beta   90.00
_cell.angle_gamma   90.00
#
_symmetry.space_group_name_H-M   'P 1'
#
loop_
_entity.id
_entity.type
_entity.pdbx_description
1 polymer ?
#
loop_
_entity_poly.entity_id
_entity_poly.type
_entity_poly.pdbx_seq_one_letter_code
_entity_poly.pdbx_strand_id
1 'polypeptide(L)' 'AVGWKFGRISRTAVAILKTAMFEILYMPDVPDKAAINEAVELAKRYEEPPTIPFINGILGSFSRNEISSYEK' A
#
# COMPACT_ATOMS: atom_id res chain seq x y z
N ALA A 1 -15.46 -0.69 5.89
CA ALA A 1 -14.70 -1.59 6.80
C ALA A 1 -14.70 -0.96 8.19
N VAL A 2 -15.34 -1.61 9.17
CA VAL A 2 -15.38 -1.15 10.56
C VAL A 2 -14.41 -2.02 11.36
N GLY A 3 -13.46 -1.43 12.08
CA GLY A 3 -12.81 -2.10 13.21
C GLY A 3 -11.27 -2.22 13.24
N TRP A 4 -10.50 -1.60 12.33
CA TRP A 4 -9.04 -1.55 12.53
C TRP A 4 -8.66 -0.34 13.38
N LYS A 5 -8.20 -0.58 14.61
CA LYS A 5 -7.64 0.49 15.46
C LYS A 5 -6.30 0.92 14.85
N PHE A 6 -6.21 2.18 14.42
CA PHE A 6 -4.99 2.82 13.88
C PHE A 6 -3.73 2.60 14.75
N GLY A 7 -3.87 2.35 16.06
CA GLY A 7 -2.77 2.07 16.98
C GLY A 7 -2.08 0.71 16.87
N ARG A 8 -2.31 -0.10 15.81
CA ARG A 8 -1.72 -1.43 15.63
C ARG A 8 -1.02 -1.70 14.29
N ILE A 9 -0.78 -0.67 13.46
CA ILE A 9 0.08 -0.86 12.29
C ILE A 9 1.52 -1.03 12.79
N SER A 10 2.13 -2.16 12.47
CA SER A 10 3.53 -2.39 12.81
C SER A 10 4.43 -1.34 12.13
N ARG A 11 5.61 -1.08 12.68
CA ARG A 11 6.57 -0.18 12.02
C ARG A 11 6.96 -0.67 10.62
N THR A 12 6.95 -1.98 10.41
CA THR A 12 7.23 -2.62 9.12
C THR A 12 6.11 -2.36 8.12
N ALA A 13 4.85 -2.55 8.51
CA ALA A 13 3.70 -2.22 7.67
C ALA A 13 3.67 -0.73 7.28
N VAL A 14 4.01 0.18 8.21
CA VAL A 14 4.17 1.62 7.88
C VAL A 14 5.27 1.84 6.85
N ALA A 15 6.42 1.19 7.00
CA ALA A 15 7.53 1.33 6.07
C ALA A 15 7.15 0.82 4.67
N ILE A 16 6.52 -0.36 4.58
CA ILE A 16 6.02 -0.94 3.33
C ILE A 16 5.05 0.02 2.63
N LEU A 17 4.06 0.54 3.36
CA LEU A 17 3.08 1.47 2.81
C LEU A 17 3.75 2.76 2.30
N LYS A 18 4.67 3.35 3.06
CA LYS A 18 5.38 4.57 2.66
C LYS A 18 6.21 4.37 1.41
N THR A 19 6.95 3.27 1.31
CA THR A 19 7.77 2.97 0.13
C THR A 19 6.91 2.82 -1.11
N ALA A 20 5.85 2.01 -1.04
CA ALA A 20 4.98 1.78 -2.19
C ALA A 20 4.22 3.05 -2.61
N MET A 21 3.75 3.85 -1.65
CA MET A 21 3.11 5.15 -1.96
C MET A 21 4.09 6.13 -2.59
N PHE A 22 5.35 6.15 -2.16
CA PHE A 22 6.38 6.99 -2.76
C PHE A 22 6.66 6.59 -4.20
N GLU A 23 6.78 5.29 -4.48
CA GLU A 23 6.96 4.77 -5.84
C GLU A 23 5.78 5.19 -6.74
N ILE A 24 4.55 4.99 -6.28
CA ILE A 24 3.32 5.37 -7.02
C ILE A 24 3.28 6.88 -7.32
N LEU A 25 3.66 7.73 -6.38
CA LEU A 25 3.53 9.18 -6.54
C LEU A 25 4.66 9.82 -7.33
N TYR A 26 5.87 9.28 -7.24
CA TYR A 26 7.08 10.02 -7.62
C TYR A 26 8.00 9.25 -8.57
N MET A 27 7.74 7.97 -8.85
CA MET A 27 8.53 7.17 -9.78
C MET A 27 7.72 6.80 -11.03
N PRO A 28 7.68 7.67 -12.07
CA PRO A 28 6.86 7.42 -13.26
C PRO A 28 7.26 6.17 -14.05
N ASP A 29 8.50 5.69 -13.89
CA ASP A 29 9.00 4.48 -14.52
C ASP A 29 8.56 3.19 -13.80
N VAL A 30 7.96 3.30 -12.61
CA VAL A 30 7.48 2.16 -11.82
C VAL A 30 5.96 2.04 -11.99
N PRO A 31 5.45 0.96 -12.59
CA PRO A 31 4.01 0.76 -12.69
C PRO A 31 3.38 0.59 -11.29
N ASP A 32 2.28 1.30 -11.02
CA ASP A 32 1.55 1.22 -9.74
C ASP A 32 1.27 -0.22 -9.31
N LYS A 33 0.82 -1.06 -10.25
CA LYS A 33 0.51 -2.47 -9.98
C LYS A 33 1.74 -3.27 -9.54
N ALA A 34 2.92 -2.93 -10.04
CA ALA A 34 4.16 -3.57 -9.64
C ALA A 34 4.53 -3.16 -8.20
N ALA A 35 4.50 -1.86 -7.88
CA ALA A 35 4.74 -1.36 -6.52
C ALA A 35 3.78 -1.99 -5.49
N ILE A 36 2.49 -2.11 -5.83
CA ILE A 36 1.49 -2.77 -4.98
C ILE A 36 1.80 -4.26 -4.77
N ASN A 37 2.12 -4.98 -5.84
CA ASN A 37 2.44 -6.41 -5.74
C ASN A 37 3.68 -6.66 -4.86
N GLU A 38 4.76 -5.89 -5.06
CA GLU A 38 5.98 -6.01 -4.26
C GLU A 38 5.73 -5.66 -2.78
N ALA A 39 4.91 -4.65 -2.49
CA ALA A 39 4.49 -4.33 -1.13
C ALA A 39 3.75 -5.49 -0.45
N VAL A 40 2.90 -6.20 -1.20
CA VAL A 40 2.18 -7.38 -0.70
C VAL A 40 3.12 -8.56 -0.48
N GLU A 41 4.09 -8.79 -1.37
CA GLU A 41 5.12 -9.84 -1.19
C GLU A 41 6.03 -9.55 0.01
N LEU A 42 6.39 -8.29 0.26
CA LEU A 42 7.10 -7.89 1.48
C LEU A 42 6.25 -8.13 2.72
N ALA A 43 4.96 -7.76 2.70
CA ALA A 43 4.06 -7.99 3.82
C ALA A 43 3.92 -9.48 4.15
N LYS A 44 3.85 -10.38 3.15
CA LYS A 44 3.82 -11.83 3.36
C LYS A 44 5.03 -12.36 4.16
N ARG A 45 6.18 -11.68 4.12
CA ARG A 45 7.40 -12.08 4.82
C ARG A 45 7.51 -11.53 6.23
N TYR A 46 6.93 -10.36 6.49
CA TYR A 46 7.18 -9.61 7.72
C TYR A 46 5.94 -9.28 8.55
N GLU A 47 4.75 -9.53 8.03
CA GLU A 47 3.48 -9.22 8.68
C GLU A 47 2.62 -10.46 8.92
N GLU A 48 1.71 -10.32 9.87
CA GLU A 48 0.70 -11.33 10.15
C GLU A 48 -0.31 -11.44 8.99
N PRO A 49 -0.87 -12.65 8.73
CA PRO A 49 -1.80 -12.88 7.63
C PRO A 49 -2.97 -11.88 7.51
N PRO A 50 -3.57 -11.35 8.60
CA PRO A 50 -4.63 -10.34 8.52
C PRO A 50 -4.17 -8.97 8.00
N THR A 51 -2.89 -8.63 8.13
CA THR A 51 -2.34 -7.32 7.73
C THR A 51 -2.07 -7.26 6.22
N ILE A 52 -1.78 -8.39 5.58
CA ILE A 52 -1.49 -8.49 4.14
C ILE A 52 -2.66 -7.97 3.27
N PRO A 53 -3.91 -8.46 3.42
CA PRO A 53 -5.03 -7.94 2.64
C PRO A 53 -5.39 -6.50 3.01
N PHE A 54 -5.06 -6.06 4.23
CA PHE A 54 -5.23 -4.67 4.65
C PHE A 54 -4.28 -3.73 3.89
N ILE A 55 -2.99 -4.06 3.79
CA ILE A 55 -2.00 -3.31 3.01
C ILE A 55 -2.42 -3.23 1.53
N ASN A 56 -2.80 -4.38 0.94
CA ASN A 56 -3.28 -4.42 -0.45
C ASN A 56 -4.51 -3.53 -0.67
N GLY A 57 -5.45 -3.56 0.27
CA GLY A 57 -6.66 -2.72 0.24
C GLY A 57 -6.35 -1.22 0.29
N ILE A 58 -5.43 -0.80 1.16
CA ILE A 58 -5.00 0.61 1.27
C ILE A 58 -4.35 1.06 -0.03
N LEU A 59 -3.33 0.33 -0.51
CA LEU A 59 -2.58 0.76 -1.69
C LEU A 59 -3.43 0.73 -2.96
N GLY A 60 -4.31 -0.26 -3.10
CA GLY A 60 -5.27 -0.30 -4.21
C GLY A 60 -6.26 0.86 -4.17
N SER A 61 -6.75 1.26 -2.98
CA SER A 61 -7.59 2.46 -2.87
C SER A 61 -6.81 3.74 -3.15
N PHE A 62 -5.55 3.81 -2.71
CA PHE A 62 -4.69 4.96 -2.89
C PHE A 62 -4.39 5.21 -4.37
N SER A 63 -3.87 4.22 -5.10
CA SER A 63 -3.57 4.34 -6.54
C SER A 63 -4.80 4.78 -7.36
N ARG A 64 -6.00 4.22 -7.09
CA ARG A 64 -7.23 4.64 -7.80
C ARG A 64 -7.62 6.09 -7.54
N ASN A 65 -7.45 6.59 -6.31
CA ASN A 65 -7.81 7.95 -5.96
C ASN A 65 -6.83 8.96 -6.57
N GLU A 66 -5.53 8.65 -6.59
CA GLU A 66 -4.51 9.50 -7.20
C GLU A 66 -4.67 9.57 -8.72
N ILE A 67 -4.92 8.45 -9.41
CA ILE A 67 -5.18 8.43 -10.86
C ILE A 67 -6.38 9.32 -11.20
N SER A 68 -7.48 9.22 -10.43
CA SER A 68 -8.67 10.06 -10.64
C SER A 68 -8.41 11.56 -10.41
N SER A 69 -7.35 11.93 -9.69
CA SER A 69 -7.00 13.34 -9.44
C SER A 69 -6.18 13.97 -10.57
N TYR A 70 -5.54 13.17 -11.43
CA TYR A 70 -4.81 13.67 -12.61
C TYR A 70 -5.68 13.74 -13.87
N GLU A 71 -6.75 12.95 -13.94
CA GLU A 71 -7.70 12.97 -15.06
C GLU A 71 -8.77 14.09 -14.95
N LYS A 72 -8.81 14.81 -13.82
CA LYS A 72 -9.63 16.02 -13.62
C LYS A 72 -8.79 17.28 -13.80
#